data_AF-E6Q0D7-F1
#
_entry.id   AF-E6Q0D7-F1
#
_cell.length_a   1.000
_cell.length_b   1.000
_cell.length_c   1.000
_cell.angle_alpha   90.00
_cell.angle_beta   90.00
_cell.angle_gamma   90.00
#
_symmetry.space_group_name_H-M   'P 1'
#
loop_
_entity.id
_entity.type
_entity.pdbx_description
1 polymer ?
#
loop_
_entity_poly.entity_id
_entity_poly.type
_entity_poly.pdbx_seq_one_letter_code
_entity_poly.pdbx_strand_id
1 'polypeptide(L)'
;MSGTSQNIAVTATAAPVVMRVRDMDGVAMAGGTVTVYEALYSWAPPCSPHGRCAQAHLIERQTLTLTTALDGAVSFAPLAISGEATNLVGLATTGDSSVLNFAIEQHP
;
A
#
# COMPACT_ATOMS: atom_id res chain seq x y z
N MET A 1 9.52 -8.62 -6.17
CA MET A 1 8.22 -9.08 -5.67
C MET A 1 7.14 -8.39 -6.47
N SER A 2 6.11 -9.10 -6.92
CA SER A 2 5.00 -8.52 -7.70
C SER A 2 3.67 -9.02 -7.14
N GLY A 3 2.72 -8.12 -6.94
CA GLY A 3 1.43 -8.41 -6.33
C GLY A 3 0.91 -7.21 -5.55
N THR A 4 -0.35 -7.26 -5.17
CA THR A 4 -1.00 -6.25 -4.31
C THR A 4 -0.80 -6.53 -2.83
N SER A 5 -0.18 -7.64 -2.45
CA SER A 5 0.14 -7.97 -1.07
C SER A 5 1.58 -8.42 -0.97
N GLN A 6 2.29 -7.93 0.04
CA GLN A 6 3.67 -8.32 0.34
C GLN A 6 3.83 -8.58 1.83
N ASN A 7 4.56 -9.64 2.16
CA ASN A 7 4.98 -9.93 3.53
C ASN A 7 6.49 -9.76 3.60
N ILE A 8 6.95 -8.95 4.55
CA ILE A 8 8.37 -8.66 4.75
C ILE A 8 8.72 -8.82 6.24
N ALA A 9 10.00 -9.03 6.54
CA ALA A 9 10.47 -9.08 7.93
C ALA A 9 10.49 -7.66 8.54
N VAL A 10 10.36 -7.55 9.87
CA VAL A 10 10.42 -6.26 10.59
C VAL A 10 11.75 -5.52 10.40
N THR A 11 12.82 -6.25 10.09
CA THR A 11 14.15 -5.71 9.81
C THR A 11 14.33 -5.26 8.36
N ALA A 12 13.37 -5.56 7.48
CA ALA A 12 13.42 -5.23 6.07
C ALA A 12 12.74 -3.87 5.79
N THR A 13 13.34 -3.09 4.90
CA THR A 13 12.72 -1.87 4.37
C THR A 13 11.77 -2.23 3.23
N ALA A 14 10.55 -1.69 3.26
CA ALA A 14 9.62 -1.85 2.15
C ALA A 14 10.18 -1.20 0.87
N ALA A 15 10.18 -1.96 -0.22
CA ALA A 15 10.56 -1.42 -1.53
C ALA A 15 9.51 -0.40 -2.02
N PRO A 16 9.89 0.54 -2.90
CA PRO A 16 8.94 1.47 -3.50
C PRO A 16 7.77 0.72 -4.17
N VAL A 17 6.56 1.22 -3.95
CA VAL A 17 5.37 0.73 -4.65
C VAL A 17 5.35 1.33 -6.04
N VAL A 18 5.27 0.47 -7.06
CA VAL A 18 5.19 0.89 -8.46
C VAL A 18 3.84 0.46 -9.02
N MET A 19 3.08 1.42 -9.52
CA MET A 19 1.79 1.19 -10.16
C MET A 19 1.84 1.69 -11.61
N ARG A 20 1.02 1.09 -12.47
CA ARG A 20 0.86 1.52 -13.86
C ARG A 20 -0.61 1.79 -14.15
N VAL A 21 -0.89 2.99 -14.65
CA VAL A 21 -2.21 3.39 -15.10
C VAL A 21 -2.31 3.15 -16.60
N ARG A 22 -3.41 2.52 -17.01
CA ARG A 22 -3.75 2.27 -18.41
C ARG A 22 -5.15 2.79 -18.69
N ASP A 23 -5.40 3.19 -19.93
CA ASP A 23 -6.73 3.53 -20.41
C ASP A 23 -7.57 2.28 -20.71
N MET A 24 -8.79 2.48 -21.22
CA MET A 24 -9.73 1.41 -21.54
C MET A 24 -9.24 0.48 -22.66
N ASP A 25 -8.32 0.95 -23.51
CA ASP A 25 -7.69 0.17 -24.57
C ASP A 25 -6.43 -0.56 -24.09
N GLY A 26 -6.06 -0.39 -22.82
CA GLY A 26 -4.86 -0.97 -22.21
C GLY A 26 -3.58 -0.20 -22.52
N VAL A 27 -3.66 0.99 -23.11
CA VAL A 27 -2.51 1.84 -23.41
C VAL A 27 -2.10 2.61 -22.15
N ALA A 28 -0.80 2.81 -21.97
CA ALA A 28 -0.27 3.54 -20.82
C ALA A 28 -0.77 4.99 -20.80
N MET A 29 -1.29 5.42 -19.65
CA MET A 29 -1.86 6.77 -19.49
C MET A 29 -0.84 7.69 -18.82
N ALA A 30 -0.23 8.59 -19.59
CA ALA A 30 0.68 9.61 -19.08
C ALA A 30 -0.06 10.86 -18.58
N GLY A 31 0.48 11.53 -17.56
CA GLY A 31 -0.11 12.75 -17.00
C GLY A 31 -1.40 12.54 -16.21
N GLY A 32 -1.79 11.29 -15.95
CA GLY A 32 -2.92 10.94 -15.11
C GLY A 32 -2.63 11.22 -13.64
N THR A 33 -3.66 11.65 -12.90
CA THR A 33 -3.57 11.87 -11.45
C THR A 33 -3.92 10.58 -10.72
N VAL A 34 -3.05 10.18 -9.79
CA VAL A 34 -3.27 9.06 -8.88
C VAL A 34 -3.25 9.58 -7.46
N THR A 35 -4.32 9.36 -6.72
CA THR A 35 -4.37 9.64 -5.29
C THR A 35 -4.24 8.33 -4.53
N VAL A 36 -3.31 8.27 -3.59
CA VAL A 36 -3.04 7.10 -2.76
C VAL A 36 -3.37 7.44 -1.32
N TYR A 37 -4.25 6.65 -0.72
CA TYR A 37 -4.60 6.72 0.70
C TYR A 37 -3.97 5.54 1.41
N GLU A 38 -3.22 5.81 2.46
CA GLU A 38 -2.56 4.78 3.25
C GLU A 38 -2.94 4.89 4.72
N ALA A 39 -3.08 3.74 5.36
CA ALA A 39 -3.26 3.60 6.79
C ALA A 39 -2.31 2.52 7.32
N LEU A 40 -1.45 2.91 8.25
CA LEU A 40 -0.48 2.05 8.89
C LEU A 40 -1.04 1.61 10.25
N TYR A 41 -1.12 0.30 10.46
CA TYR A 41 -1.59 -0.31 11.69
C TYR A 41 -0.46 -1.06 12.39
N SER A 42 -0.54 -1.22 13.71
CA SER A 42 0.29 -2.17 14.43
C SER A 42 -0.04 -3.58 13.98
N TRP A 43 0.98 -4.43 13.79
CA TRP A 43 0.73 -5.84 13.52
C TRP A 43 0.07 -6.51 14.73
N ALA A 44 -0.89 -7.39 14.47
CA ALA A 44 -1.56 -8.18 15.48
C ALA A 44 -1.49 -9.66 15.10
N PRO A 45 -1.12 -10.56 16.04
CA PRO A 45 -1.05 -11.98 15.75
C PRO A 45 -2.44 -12.56 15.43
N PRO A 46 -2.51 -13.72 14.73
CA PRO A 46 -3.75 -14.44 14.53
C PRO A 46 -4.49 -14.67 15.86
N CYS A 47 -5.82 -14.53 15.83
CA CYS A 47 -6.66 -14.75 16.99
C CYS A 47 -6.48 -16.18 17.54
N SER A 48 -6.38 -16.31 18.87
CA SER A 48 -6.41 -17.62 19.52
C SER A 48 -7.79 -18.27 19.35
N PRO A 49 -7.88 -19.62 19.41
CA PRO A 49 -9.16 -20.33 19.33
C PRO A 49 -10.12 -19.95 20.47
N HIS A 50 -9.57 -19.52 21.60
CA HIS A 50 -10.30 -19.05 22.78
C HIS A 50 -9.66 -17.76 23.30
N GLY A 51 -10.48 -16.75 23.60
CA GLY A 51 -10.03 -15.47 24.16
C GLY A 51 -10.34 -14.28 23.27
N ARG A 52 -9.81 -13.10 23.64
CA ARG A 52 -9.94 -11.86 22.87
C ARG A 52 -8.78 -11.74 21.89
N CYS A 53 -9.06 -11.33 20.66
CA CYS A 53 -8.01 -11.00 19.68
C CYS A 53 -7.30 -9.71 20.08
N ALA A 54 -5.99 -9.65 19.83
CA ALA A 54 -5.29 -8.37 19.78
C ALA A 54 -5.90 -7.52 18.66
N GLN A 55 -6.23 -6.27 18.96
CA GLN A 55 -6.72 -5.32 17.96
C GLN A 55 -5.53 -4.55 17.37
N ALA A 56 -5.46 -4.51 16.05
CA ALA A 56 -4.50 -3.66 15.36
C ALA A 56 -4.83 -2.18 15.61
N HIS A 57 -3.89 -1.43 16.16
CA HIS A 57 -4.02 -0.01 16.44
C HIS A 57 -3.61 0.82 15.22
N LEU A 58 -4.37 1.86 14.87
CA LEU A 58 -3.97 2.78 13.82
C LEU A 58 -2.82 3.66 14.30
N ILE A 59 -1.66 3.52 13.66
CA ILE A 59 -0.45 4.28 13.97
C ILE A 59 -0.48 5.62 13.24
N GLU A 60 -0.65 5.57 11.91
CA GLU A 60 -0.53 6.76 11.07
C GLU A 60 -1.36 6.62 9.79
N ARG A 61 -1.68 7.75 9.17
CA ARG A 61 -2.32 7.83 7.85
C ARG A 61 -1.58 8.84 6.99
N GLN A 62 -1.47 8.52 5.70
CA GLN A 62 -0.98 9.49 4.72
C GLN A 62 -1.84 9.50 3.46
N THR A 63 -1.75 10.61 2.74
CA THR A 63 -2.36 10.77 1.41
C THR A 63 -1.33 11.35 0.48
N LEU A 64 -1.11 10.71 -0.66
CA LEU A 64 -0.19 11.13 -1.70
C LEU A 64 -0.98 11.42 -2.98
N THR A 65 -0.66 12.53 -3.65
CA THR A 65 -1.17 12.80 -5.00
C THR A 65 0.00 12.82 -5.95
N LEU A 66 -0.05 11.97 -6.96
CA LEU A 66 1.05 11.70 -7.88
C LEU A 66 0.55 11.85 -9.32
N THR A 67 1.48 12.15 -10.21
CA THR A 67 1.22 12.23 -11.66
C THR A 67 1.97 11.10 -12.35
N THR A 68 1.31 10.39 -13.27
CA THR A 68 1.93 9.29 -14.01
C THR A 68 2.93 9.79 -15.04
N ALA A 69 4.03 9.05 -15.17
CA ALA A 69 5.07 9.29 -16.16
C ALA A 69 4.63 8.92 -17.59
N LEU A 70 5.50 9.14 -18.58
CA LEU A 70 5.22 8.86 -19.99
C LEU A 70 4.90 7.39 -20.28
N ASP A 71 5.40 6.45 -19.46
CA ASP A 71 5.10 5.03 -19.56
C ASP A 71 3.88 4.61 -18.71
N GLY A 72 3.12 5.59 -18.19
CA GLY A 72 1.97 5.40 -17.32
C GLY A 72 2.33 4.93 -15.90
N ALA A 73 3.61 4.87 -15.55
CA ALA A 73 4.04 4.42 -14.23
C ALA A 73 4.03 5.56 -13.21
N VAL A 74 3.81 5.17 -11.96
CA VAL A 74 4.01 6.02 -10.78
C VAL A 74 4.72 5.18 -9.72
N SER A 75 5.67 5.80 -9.02
CA SER A 75 6.42 5.17 -7.93
C SER A 75 6.46 6.06 -6.71
N PHE A 76 6.28 5.48 -5.53
CA PHE A 76 6.36 6.19 -4.27
C PHE A 76 6.88 5.27 -3.16
N ALA A 77 7.42 5.88 -2.09
CA ALA A 77 7.78 5.15 -0.89
C ALA A 77 6.51 4.91 -0.04
N PRO A 78 6.21 3.66 0.34
CA PRO A 78 5.06 3.36 1.19
C PRO A 78 5.26 3.92 2.59
N LEU A 79 4.15 4.26 3.27
CA LEU A 79 4.18 4.64 4.69
C LEU A 79 4.74 3.49 5.54
N ALA A 80 5.78 3.77 6.31
CA ALA A 80 6.44 2.78 7.17
C ALA A 80 7.10 3.45 8.37
N ILE A 81 7.22 2.69 9.47
CA ILE A 81 8.03 3.04 10.63
C ILE A 81 9.12 1.98 10.81
N SER A 82 10.21 2.36 11.48
CA SER A 82 11.33 1.44 11.74
C SER A 82 11.17 0.71 13.06
N GLY A 83 11.45 -0.59 13.08
CA GLY A 83 11.65 -1.36 14.30
C GLY A 83 10.39 -1.94 14.94
N GLU A 84 9.23 -1.76 14.33
CA GLU A 84 7.96 -2.33 14.79
C GLU A 84 7.27 -3.11 13.68
N ALA A 85 6.64 -4.23 14.05
CA ALA A 85 5.84 -5.01 13.13
C ALA A 85 4.54 -4.25 12.83
N THR A 86 4.25 -4.05 11.55
CA THR A 86 3.12 -3.24 11.09
C THR A 86 2.34 -3.90 9.96
N ASN A 87 1.13 -3.41 9.75
CA ASN A 87 0.31 -3.75 8.59
C ASN A 87 -0.10 -2.45 7.89
N LEU A 88 0.46 -2.21 6.72
CA LEU A 88 0.08 -1.12 5.85
C LEU A 88 -1.05 -1.59 4.93
N VAL A 89 -2.14 -0.82 4.90
CA VAL A 89 -3.17 -0.96 3.88
C VAL A 89 -3.25 0.32 3.06
N GLY A 90 -3.27 0.16 1.75
CA GLY A 90 -3.26 1.24 0.77
C GLY A 90 -4.40 1.11 -0.23
N LEU A 91 -4.95 2.24 -0.62
CA LEU A 91 -5.95 2.39 -1.68
C LEU A 91 -5.45 3.45 -2.65
N ALA A 92 -5.18 3.06 -3.89
CA ALA A 92 -4.91 3.98 -4.98
C ALA A 92 -6.17 4.21 -5.81
N THR A 93 -6.44 5.45 -6.16
CA THR A 93 -7.58 5.87 -6.98
C THR A 93 -7.11 6.73 -8.14
N THR A 94 -7.70 6.55 -9.32
CA THR A 94 -7.46 7.41 -10.49
C THR A 94 -8.71 7.56 -11.35
N GLY A 95 -8.91 8.75 -11.90
CA GLY A 95 -10.17 9.11 -12.57
C GLY A 95 -11.38 8.94 -11.64
N ASP A 96 -12.54 8.64 -12.23
CA ASP A 96 -13.81 8.59 -11.48
C ASP A 96 -14.15 7.19 -10.91
N SER A 97 -13.51 6.13 -11.42
CA SER A 97 -13.93 4.75 -11.13
C SER A 97 -12.81 3.76 -10.85
N SER A 98 -11.54 4.11 -11.10
CA SER A 98 -10.45 3.14 -10.97
C SER A 98 -9.93 3.13 -9.55
N VAL A 99 -9.95 1.95 -8.92
CA VAL A 99 -9.45 1.71 -7.58
C VAL A 99 -8.54 0.49 -7.56
N LEU A 100 -7.46 0.56 -6.77
CA LEU A 100 -6.53 -0.54 -6.55
C LEU A 100 -6.15 -0.60 -5.08
N ASN A 101 -6.42 -1.72 -4.44
CA ASN A 101 -5.98 -1.98 -3.07
C ASN A 101 -4.60 -2.64 -3.08
N PHE A 102 -3.78 -2.28 -2.10
CA PHE A 102 -2.55 -2.99 -1.78
C PHE A 102 -2.30 -3.07 -0.28
N ALA A 103 -1.45 -4.01 0.14
CA ALA A 103 -1.06 -4.18 1.53
C ALA A 103 0.41 -4.59 1.64
N ILE A 104 1.06 -4.15 2.71
CA ILE A 104 2.42 -4.57 3.08
C ILE A 104 2.38 -4.94 4.56
N GLU A 105 2.61 -6.22 4.86
CA GLU A 105 2.64 -6.73 6.22
C GLU A 105 4.10 -6.96 6.65
N GLN A 106 4.52 -6.27 7.70
CA GLN A 106 5.77 -6.50 8.40
C GLN A 106 5.52 -7.48 9.54
N HIS A 107 6.02 -8.70 9.40
CA HIS A 107 5.95 -9.71 10.45
C HIS A 107 7.16 -9.60 11.39
N PRO A 108 6.98 -9.89 12.69
CA PRO A 108 8.08 -10.00 13.65
C PRO A 108 9.18 -11.00 13.24
#